data_AF-A0A3S1C6G4-F1
#
_entry.id   AF-A0A3S1C6G4-F1
#
_cell.length_a   1.000
_cell.length_b   1.000
_cell.length_c   1.000
_cell.angle_alpha   90.00
_cell.angle_beta   90.00
_cell.angle_gamma   90.00
#
_symmetry.space_group_name_H-M   'P 1'
#
loop_
_entity.id
_entity.type
_entity.pdbx_description
1 polymer ?
#
loop_
_entity_poly.entity_id
_entity_poly.type
_entity_poly.pdbx_seq_one_letter_code
_entity_poly.pdbx_strand_id
1 'polypeptide(L)'
;MLTNVYQKQSQPKYRKNQKVSFIGGMGKVLNYHQDSGSWTYFVEMEMGPLPEMGRVGPETTVLLYETEIEGYVIYKNLQSESNNIA
;
A
#
# COMPACT_ATOMS: atom_id res chain seq x y z
N MET A 1 17.02 30.13 13.44
CA MET A 1 17.56 28.91 12.81
C MET A 1 16.62 27.76 13.11
N LEU A 2 15.88 27.25 12.13
CA LEU A 2 15.16 25.98 12.23
C LEU A 2 15.18 25.32 10.84
N THR A 3 16.31 24.72 10.47
CA THR A 3 16.32 23.75 9.37
C THR A 3 15.83 22.44 9.95
N ASN A 4 14.52 22.23 9.95
CA ASN A 4 14.01 20.87 10.04
C ASN A 4 14.56 20.15 8.81
N VAL A 5 15.56 19.32 9.05
CA VAL A 5 16.11 18.40 8.08
C VAL A 5 14.95 17.47 7.73
N TYR A 6 14.24 17.76 6.64
CA TYR A 6 13.38 16.78 6.01
C TYR A 6 14.31 15.60 5.72
N GLN A 7 14.28 14.58 6.59
CA GLN A 7 15.05 13.38 6.38
C GLN A 7 14.52 12.78 5.09
N LYS A 8 15.29 12.96 4.02
CA LYS A 8 14.98 12.38 2.72
C LYS A 8 15.01 10.87 2.90
N GLN A 9 13.85 10.28 3.15
CA GLN A 9 13.70 8.86 3.29
C GLN A 9 14.04 8.25 1.92
N SER A 10 15.21 7.60 1.83
CA SER A 10 15.78 7.15 0.55
C SER A 10 15.01 5.97 -0.05
N GLN A 11 14.17 5.31 0.75
CA GLN A 11 13.40 4.15 0.34
C GLN A 11 11.95 4.22 0.83
N PRO A 12 10.99 3.78 0.01
CA PRO A 12 9.60 3.73 0.42
C PRO A 12 9.42 2.67 1.51
N LYS A 13 8.55 2.94 2.48
CA LYS A 13 8.16 1.98 3.50
C LYS A 13 7.37 0.80 2.93
N TYR A 14 6.47 1.07 2.00
CA TYR A 14 5.64 0.05 1.34
C TYR A 14 6.12 -0.25 -0.08
N ARG A 15 5.97 -1.49 -0.54
CA ARG A 15 6.44 -1.95 -1.86
C ARG A 15 5.27 -2.30 -2.78
N LYS A 16 5.55 -2.32 -4.08
CA LYS A 16 4.58 -2.76 -5.09
C LYS A 16 4.07 -4.17 -4.77
N ASN A 17 2.78 -4.39 -5.02
CA ASN A 17 2.00 -5.61 -4.70
C ASN A 17 1.78 -5.89 -3.21
N GLN A 18 2.23 -5.02 -2.31
CA GLN A 18 1.96 -5.17 -0.89
C GLN A 18 0.52 -4.75 -0.57
N LYS A 19 -0.18 -5.55 0.24
CA LYS A 19 -1.48 -5.17 0.80
C LYS A 19 -1.30 -4.22 1.99
N VAL A 20 -2.00 -3.10 1.97
CA VAL A 20 -1.98 -2.04 2.98
C VAL A 20 -3.39 -1.71 3.45
N SER A 21 -3.51 -1.20 4.67
CA SER A 21 -4.75 -0.68 5.26
C SER A 21 -4.64 0.82 5.55
N PHE A 22 -5.74 1.53 5.40
CA PHE A 22 -5.84 2.98 5.60
C PHE A 22 -7.28 3.35 5.95
N ILE A 23 -7.52 4.60 6.36
CA ILE A 23 -8.88 5.11 6.61
C ILE A 23 -9.66 5.08 5.29
N GLY A 24 -10.61 4.14 5.18
CA GLY A 24 -11.39 3.91 3.97
C GLY A 24 -11.30 2.48 3.43
N GLY A 25 -10.37 1.66 3.93
CA GLY A 25 -10.35 0.22 3.67
C GLY A 25 -8.95 -0.37 3.50
N MET A 26 -8.87 -1.37 2.63
CA MET A 26 -7.63 -2.05 2.28
C MET A 26 -7.43 -2.03 0.77
N GLY A 27 -6.17 -2.06 0.35
CA GLY A 27 -5.82 -2.16 -1.05
C GLY A 27 -4.39 -2.64 -1.26
N LYS A 28 -4.02 -2.77 -2.53
CA LYS A 28 -2.72 -3.24 -2.99
C LYS A 28 -1.94 -2.08 -3.60
N VAL A 29 -0.70 -1.87 -3.15
CA VAL A 29 0.18 -0.84 -3.71
C VAL A 29 0.50 -1.18 -5.17
N LEU A 30 0.08 -0.33 -6.11
CA LEU A 30 0.42 -0.45 -7.54
C LEU A 30 1.77 0.21 -7.86
N ASN A 31 2.02 1.36 -7.26
CA ASN A 31 3.24 2.14 -7.47
C ASN A 31 3.45 3.14 -6.32
N TYR A 32 4.64 3.74 -6.25
CA TYR A 32 4.97 4.79 -5.29
C TYR A 32 5.90 5.82 -5.91
N HIS A 33 5.83 7.06 -5.44
CA HIS A 33 6.76 8.11 -5.81
C HIS A 33 7.19 8.89 -4.58
N GLN A 34 8.35 9.53 -4.69
CA GLN A 34 8.83 10.47 -3.69
C GLN A 34 8.53 11.88 -4.18
N ASP A 35 7.83 12.66 -3.37
CA ASP A 35 7.59 14.09 -3.61
C ASP A 35 8.02 14.89 -2.38
N SER A 36 8.92 15.86 -2.60
CA SER A 36 9.31 16.86 -1.59
C SER A 36 9.71 16.27 -0.22
N GLY A 37 10.32 15.08 -0.22
CA GLY A 37 10.78 14.36 0.98
C GLY A 37 9.77 13.39 1.59
N SER A 38 8.53 13.33 1.07
CA SER A 38 7.49 12.39 1.48
C SER A 38 7.24 11.31 0.44
N TRP A 39 6.75 10.15 0.86
CA TRP A 39 6.33 9.08 -0.05
C TRP A 39 4.82 9.11 -0.24
N THR A 40 4.41 8.87 -1.48
CA THR A 40 3.02 8.78 -1.92
C THR A 40 2.81 7.49 -2.69
N TYR A 41 1.65 6.87 -2.48
CA TYR A 41 1.34 5.51 -2.89
C TYR A 41 0.07 5.49 -3.70
N PHE A 42 0.12 4.85 -4.87
CA PHE A 42 -1.07 4.50 -5.64
C PHE A 42 -1.55 3.15 -5.14
N VAL A 43 -2.75 3.10 -4.56
CA VAL A 43 -3.31 1.90 -3.94
C VAL A 43 -4.59 1.50 -4.66
N GLU A 44 -4.57 0.30 -5.25
CA GLU A 44 -5.74 -0.34 -5.84
C GLU A 44 -6.56 -1.02 -4.75
N MET A 45 -7.76 -0.51 -4.51
CA MET A 45 -8.77 -1.10 -3.64
C MET A 45 -9.41 -2.32 -4.30
N GLU A 46 -9.78 -3.31 -3.50
CA GLU A 46 -10.56 -4.44 -4.00
C GLU A 46 -11.92 -3.93 -4.51
N MET A 47 -12.25 -4.32 -5.75
CA MET A 47 -13.56 -4.00 -6.31
C MET A 47 -14.61 -4.85 -5.60
N GLY A 48 -15.44 -4.20 -4.79
CA GLY A 48 -16.64 -4.82 -4.25
C GLY A 48 -17.63 -5.18 -5.37
N PRO A 49 -18.69 -5.95 -5.06
CA PRO A 49 -19.74 -6.25 -6.02
C PRO A 49 -20.30 -4.96 -6.64
N LEU A 50 -20.53 -4.98 -7.95
CA LEU A 50 -21.16 -3.87 -8.64
C LEU A 50 -22.56 -3.62 -8.06
N PRO A 51 -22.92 -2.39 -7.69
CA PRO A 51 -24.27 -2.08 -7.26
C PRO A 51 -25.24 -2.19 -8.45
N GLU A 52 -26.51 -2.49 -8.16
CA GLU A 52 -27.56 -2.68 -9.18
C GLU A 52 -27.78 -1.43 -10.06
N MET A 53 -27.63 -0.23 -9.48
CA MET A 53 -27.56 1.06 -10.19
C MET A 53 -26.71 2.08 -9.41
N GLY A 54 -26.30 3.17 -10.07
CA GLY A 54 -25.80 4.38 -9.39
C GLY A 54 -24.30 4.46 -9.14
N ARG A 55 -23.47 3.57 -9.71
CA ARG A 55 -22.01 3.73 -9.62
C ARG A 55 -21.53 4.76 -10.63
N VAL A 56 -21.10 5.92 -10.14
CA VAL A 56 -20.29 6.85 -10.94
C VAL A 56 -18.83 6.43 -10.78
N GLY A 57 -18.24 5.89 -11.85
CA GLY A 57 -16.81 5.61 -11.95
C GLY A 57 -16.37 4.17 -11.60
N PRO A 58 -15.46 3.57 -12.38
CA PRO A 58 -14.76 2.32 -12.04
C PRO A 58 -13.50 2.58 -11.19
N GLU A 59 -13.29 3.82 -10.71
CA GLU A 59 -12.07 4.23 -10.02
C GLU A 59 -11.89 3.39 -8.74
N THR A 60 -10.90 2.50 -8.79
CA THR A 60 -10.49 1.66 -7.66
C THR A 60 -9.13 2.09 -7.12
N THR A 61 -8.51 3.14 -7.67
CA THR A 61 -7.17 3.59 -7.25
C THR A 61 -7.27 4.87 -6.44
N VAL A 62 -6.69 4.84 -5.24
CA VAL A 62 -6.54 6.02 -4.39
C VAL A 62 -5.06 6.41 -4.31
N LEU A 63 -4.80 7.72 -4.19
CA LEU A 63 -3.48 8.25 -3.91
C LEU A 63 -3.39 8.58 -2.43
N LEU A 64 -2.42 8.00 -1.72
CA LEU A 64 -2.24 8.16 -0.28
C LEU A 64 -0.82 8.63 0.05
N TYR A 65 -0.68 9.52 1.01
CA TYR A 65 0.59 9.79 1.67
C TYR A 65 1.01 8.63 2.58
N GLU A 66 2.31 8.47 2.83
CA GLU A 66 2.83 7.42 3.70
C GLU A 66 2.20 7.45 5.10
N THR A 67 1.87 8.64 5.61
CA THR A 67 1.24 8.87 6.91
C THR A 67 -0.23 8.46 6.98
N GLU A 68 -0.89 8.29 5.85
CA GLU A 68 -2.30 7.86 5.78
C GLU A 68 -2.44 6.32 5.80
N ILE A 69 -1.33 5.59 5.67
CA ILE A 69 -1.31 4.13 5.71
C ILE A 69 -1.07 3.65 7.15
N GLU A 70 -2.06 2.94 7.70
CA GLU A 70 -2.08 2.49 9.10
C GLU A 70 -1.35 1.15 9.29
N GLY A 71 -1.29 0.30 8.26
CA GLY A 71 -0.75 -1.05 8.39
C GLY A 71 -0.55 -1.77 7.06
N TYR A 72 0.07 -2.95 7.12
CA TYR A 72 0.31 -3.79 5.94
C TYR A 72 0.44 -5.28 6.31
N VAL A 73 0.14 -6.15 5.33
CA VAL A 73 0.21 -7.61 5.51
C VAL A 73 1.60 -8.12 5.15
N ILE A 74 2.18 -8.95 6.03
CA ILE A 74 3.38 -9.75 5.75
C ILE A 74 2.93 -11.16 5.38
N TYR A 75 3.21 -11.59 4.16
CA TYR A 75 3.12 -13.01 3.81
C TYR A 75 4.44 -13.68 4.21
N LYS A 76 4.39 -14.62 5.17
CA LYS A 76 5.51 -15.52 5.44
C LYS A 76 5.52 -16.60 4.35
N ASN A 77 6.66 -16.80 3.70
CA ASN A 77 6.83 -17.95 2.80
C ASN A 77 6.68 -19.25 3.62
N LEU A 78 5.57 -19.96 3.43
CA LEU A 78 5.40 -21.34 3.88
C LEU A 78 6.09 -22.26 2.86
N GLN A 79 7.42 -22.26 2.85
CA GLN A 79 8.16 -23.19 2.00
C GLN A 79 9.52 -23.54 2.62
N SER A 80 9.51 -24.42 3.62
CA SER A 80 10.57 -25.41 3.87
C SER A 80 10.29 -26.22 5.14
N GLU A 81 9.30 -27.12 5.11
CA GLU A 81 9.27 -28.23 6.07
C GLU A 81 8.60 -29.45 5.43
N SER A 82 9.21 -29.91 4.34
CA SER A 82 8.86 -31.20 3.72
C SER A 82 10.11 -31.77 3.07
N ASN A 83 11.16 -32.00 3.85
CA ASN A 83 12.30 -32.83 3.46
C ASN A 83 12.95 -33.35 4.74
N ASN A 84 12.28 -34.28 5.42
CA ASN A 84 12.85 -35.26 6.36
C ASN A 84 11.75 -36.22 6.79
N ILE A 85 11.39 -37.14 5.90
CA ILE A 85 10.80 -38.41 6.31
C ILE A 85 11.33 -39.50 5.38
N ALA A 86 12.01 -40.45 6.03
CA ALA A 86 12.52 -41.75 5.61
C ALA A 86 13.74 -41.76 4.68
#